data_AF-A0A5S4G085-F1
#
_entry.id   AF-A0A5S4G085-F1
#
_cell.length_a   1.000
_cell.length_b   1.000
_cell.length_c   1.000
_cell.angle_alpha   90.00
_cell.angle_beta   90.00
_cell.angle_gamma   90.00
#
_symmetry.space_group_name_H-M   'P 1'
#
loop_
_entity.id
_entity.type
_entity.pdbx_description
1 polymer ?
#
loop_
_entity_poly.entity_id
_entity_poly.type
_entity_poly.pdbx_seq_one_letter_code
_entity_poly.pdbx_strand_id
1 'polypeptide(L)' 'MFDPAVPDFGESITLVPGGTPGIWWYRSSAGEDLAPHTKPVHAAEQITRILTPYVAAVLAAKTHR' A
#
# COMPACT_ATOMS: atom_id res chain seq x y z
N MET A 1 -11.12 -12.90 -11.53
CA MET A 1 -11.12 -12.63 -12.99
C MET A 1 -9.95 -11.69 -13.25
N PHE A 2 -8.99 -12.11 -14.06
CA PHE A 2 -7.80 -11.34 -14.44
C PHE A 2 -8.13 -10.56 -15.72
N ASP A 3 -7.94 -9.25 -15.74
CA ASP A 3 -8.12 -8.39 -16.93
C ASP A 3 -6.74 -7.85 -17.35
N PRO A 4 -6.17 -8.33 -18.47
CA PRO A 4 -4.84 -7.91 -18.93
C PRO A 4 -4.77 -6.44 -19.38
N ALA A 5 -5.90 -5.74 -19.51
CA ALA A 5 -5.92 -4.30 -19.77
C ALA A 5 -5.83 -3.46 -18.49
N VAL A 6 -5.93 -4.08 -17.31
CA VAL A 6 -5.74 -3.41 -16.02
C VAL A 6 -4.31 -3.70 -15.56
N PRO A 7 -3.45 -2.69 -15.35
CA PRO A 7 -2.14 -2.92 -14.76
C PRO A 7 -2.33 -3.59 -13.39
N ASP A 8 -1.69 -4.75 -13.19
CA ASP A 8 -1.68 -5.42 -11.89
C ASP A 8 -1.04 -4.50 -10.86
N PHE A 9 -1.86 -3.99 -9.95
CA PHE A 9 -1.40 -3.25 -8.79
C PHE A 9 -1.39 -4.19 -7.59
N GLY A 10 -0.22 -4.73 -7.28
CA GLY A 10 0.01 -5.55 -6.10
C GLY A 10 0.90 -4.82 -5.11
N GLU A 11 0.38 -4.54 -3.91
CA GLU A 11 1.16 -4.05 -2.78
C GLU A 11 1.31 -5.20 -1.78
N SER A 12 2.50 -5.40 -1.23
CA SER A 12 2.73 -6.36 -0.15
C SER A 12 3.33 -5.66 1.06
N ILE A 13 2.82 -6.01 2.24
CA ILE A 13 3.26 -5.42 3.51
C ILE A 13 4.09 -6.45 4.26
N THR A 14 5.30 -6.06 4.62
CA THR A 14 6.23 -6.91 5.38
C THR A 14 6.53 -6.29 6.73
N LEU A 15 6.71 -7.13 7.75
CA LEU A 15 7.14 -6.68 9.07
C LEU A 15 8.68 -6.69 9.12
N VAL A 16 9.29 -5.53 9.38
CA VAL A 16 10.75 -5.37 9.40
C VAL A 16 11.24 -4.74 10.71
N PRO A 17 12.48 -5.04 11.14
CA PRO A 17 13.08 -4.34 12.28
C PRO A 17 13.28 -2.86 11.94
N GLY A 18 12.94 -1.98 12.88
CA GLY A 18 13.19 -0.55 12.80
C GLY A 18 14.58 -0.15 13.29
N GLY A 19 14.88 1.15 13.21
CA GLY A 19 16.16 1.71 13.69
C GLY A 19 16.33 1.66 15.21
N THR A 20 15.24 1.52 15.97
CA THR A 20 15.27 1.36 17.43
C THR A 20 15.13 -0.12 17.79
N PRO A 21 16.03 -0.70 18.61
CA PRO A 21 15.92 -2.08 19.07
C PRO A 21 14.54 -2.38 19.67
N GLY A 22 13.95 -3.50 19.27
CA GLY A 22 12.63 -3.94 19.74
C GLY A 22 11.43 -3.29 19.05
N ILE A 23 11.63 -2.28 18.18
CA ILE A 23 10.56 -1.68 17.40
C ILE A 23 10.54 -2.30 16.01
N TRP A 24 9.39 -2.87 15.63
CA TRP A 24 9.11 -3.34 14.28
C TRP A 24 8.23 -2.36 13.52
N TRP A 25 8.36 -2.35 12.19
CA TRP A 25 7.64 -1.48 11.26
C TRP A 25 6.92 -2.30 10.20
N TYR A 26 5.73 -1.82 9.81
CA TYR A 26 5.08 -2.23 8.57
C TYR A 26 5.75 -1.49 7.41
N ARG A 27 6.32 -2.23 6.47
CA ARG A 27 7.01 -1.70 5.29
C ARG A 27 6.30 -2.15 4.02
N SER A 28 6.11 -1.23 3.09
CA SER A 28 5.59 -1.53 1.75
C SER A 28 6.63 -2.26 0.90
N SER A 29 6.18 -2.94 -0.14
CA SER A 29 7.03 -3.57 -1.15
C SER A 29 7.90 -2.56 -1.91
N ALA A 30 7.48 -1.28 -1.93
CA ALA A 30 8.27 -0.16 -2.44
C ALA A 30 9.37 0.32 -1.47
N GLY A 31 9.46 -0.25 -0.26
CA GLY A 31 10.46 0.07 0.75
C GLY A 31 10.07 1.21 1.69
N GLU A 32 8.83 1.71 1.63
CA GLU A 32 8.36 2.80 2.48
C GLU A 32 7.92 2.27 3.87
N ASP A 33 8.38 2.92 4.93
CA ASP A 33 7.95 2.63 6.30
C ASP A 33 6.62 3.30 6.61
N LEU A 34 5.56 2.49 6.75
CA LEU A 34 4.19 2.97 6.85
C LEU A 34 3.82 3.37 8.29
N ALA A 35 4.10 2.50 9.25
CA ALA A 35 3.87 2.73 10.67
C ALA A 35 4.61 1.69 11.53
N PRO A 36 4.90 1.99 12.81
CA PRO A 36 5.33 0.96 13.74
C PRO A 36 4.23 -0.11 13.91
N HIS A 37 4.64 -1.35 14.20
CA HIS A 37 3.75 -2.51 14.32
C HIS A 37 2.66 -2.35 15.39
N THR A 38 2.88 -1.48 16.37
CA THR A 38 1.93 -1.14 17.44
C THR A 38 0.79 -0.23 16.96
N LYS A 39 0.84 0.29 15.73
CA LYS A 39 -0.18 1.17 15.15
C LYS A 39 -0.67 0.64 13.79
N PRO A 40 -1.31 -0.55 13.75
CA PRO A 40 -1.77 -1.15 12.49
C PRO A 40 -2.82 -0.31 11.75
N VAL A 41 -3.67 0.43 12.47
CA VAL A 41 -4.65 1.33 11.86
C VAL A 41 -3.95 2.44 11.06
N HIS A 42 -2.88 3.02 11.60
CA HIS A 42 -2.13 4.05 10.89
C HIS A 42 -1.44 3.47 9.64
N ALA A 43 -0.95 2.23 9.69
CA ALA A 43 -0.43 1.56 8.49
C ALA A 43 -1.52 1.44 7.41
N ALA A 44 -2.74 1.01 7.79
CA ALA A 44 -3.86 0.88 6.86
C ALA A 44 -4.28 2.22 6.23
N GLU A 45 -4.23 3.32 7.00
CA GLU A 45 -4.49 4.67 6.49
C GLU A 45 -3.45 5.10 5.45
N GLN A 46 -2.15 4.88 5.72
CA GLN A 46 -1.08 5.20 4.78
C GLN A 46 -1.20 4.37 3.49
N ILE A 47 -1.47 3.06 3.61
CA ILE A 47 -1.73 2.19 2.46
C ILE A 47 -2.89 2.75 1.64
N THR A 48 -4.02 3.04 2.29
CA THR A 48 -5.20 3.58 1.60
C THR A 48 -4.88 4.88 0.87
N ARG A 49 -4.11 5.77 1.49
CA ARG A 49 -3.64 7.03 0.88
C ARG A 49 -2.78 6.78 -0.36
N ILE A 50 -1.86 5.81 -0.31
CA ILE A 50 -1.00 5.43 -1.44
C ILE A 50 -1.83 4.85 -2.60
N LEU A 51 -2.81 3.99 -2.29
CA LEU A 51 -3.61 3.29 -3.30
C LEU A 51 -4.67 4.19 -3.98
N THR A 52 -5.20 5.19 -3.26
CA THR A 52 -6.34 6.00 -3.71
C THR A 52 -6.15 6.64 -5.10
N PRO A 53 -5.01 7.29 -5.42
CA PRO A 53 -4.80 7.89 -6.74
C PRO A 53 -4.84 6.88 -7.89
N TYR A 54 -4.30 5.67 -7.68
CA TYR A 54 -4.29 4.62 -8.71
C TYR A 54 -5.69 4.08 -8.96
N VAL A 55 -6.45 3.81 -7.90
CA VAL A 55 -7.85 3.37 -8.02
C VAL A 55 -8.69 4.44 -8.73
N ALA A 56 -8.51 5.71 -8.38
CA ALA A 56 -9.22 6.82 -9.03
C ALA A 56 -8.90 6.91 -10.53
N ALA A 57 -7.63 6.75 -10.92
CA ALA A 57 -7.22 6.76 -12.33
C ALA A 57 -7.85 5.61 -13.13
N VAL A 58 -7.86 4.39 -12.57
CA VAL A 58 -8.49 3.22 -13.21
C VAL A 58 -10.00 3.41 -13.36
N LEU A 59 -10.66 3.94 -12.33
CA LEU A 59 -12.10 4.23 -12.39
C LEU A 59 -12.40 5.28 -13.47
N ALA A 60 -11.64 6.38 -13.51
CA ALA A 60 -11.80 7.41 -14.53
C ALA A 60 -11.58 6.86 -15.94
N ALA A 61 -10.58 6.00 -16.15
CA ALA A 61 -10.33 5.36 -17.44
C ALA A 61 -11.49 4.45 -17.90
N LYS A 62 -12.16 3.77 -16.96
CA LYS A 62 -13.35 2.95 -17.25
C LYS A 62 -14.57 3.79 -17.60
N THR A 63 -14.76 4.96 -16.99
CA THR A 63 -15.92 5.83 -17.28
C THR A 63 -15.84 6.50 -18.65
N HIS A 64 -14.64 6.71 -19.20
CA HIS A 64 -14.46 7.31 -20.53
C HIS A 64 -14.53 6.29 -21.68
N ARG A 65 -14.85 5.03 -21.40
CA ARG A 65 -14.95 3.94 -22.38
C ARG A 65 -16.41 3.54 -22.58
#